data_AF-A0A848EJG5-F1
#
_entry.id   AF-A0A848EJG5-F1
#
_cell.length_a   1.000
_cell.length_b   1.000
_cell.length_c   1.000
_cell.angle_alpha   90.00
_cell.angle_beta   90.00
_cell.angle_gamma   90.00
#
_symmetry.space_group_name_H-M   'P 1'
#
loop_
_entity.id
_entity.type
_entity.pdbx_description
1 polymer ?
#
loop_
_entity_poly.entity_id
_entity_poly.type
_entity_poly.pdbx_seq_one_letter_code
_entity_poly.pdbx_strand_id
1 'polypeptide(L)' 'MIRVFPVPIQVRTAGGRCLARFAITPQDPADPWWVVYRDASGQWCTAMVLEPAAI' A
#
# COMPACT_ATOMS: atom_id res chain seq x y z
N MET A 1 -0.26 18.11 -0.24
CA MET A 1 -0.83 17.49 -1.45
C MET A 1 -0.48 16.01 -1.41
N ILE A 2 -1.47 15.13 -1.44
CA ILE A 2 -1.26 13.67 -1.42
C ILE A 2 -1.01 13.21 -2.86
N ARG A 3 0.07 12.48 -3.14
CA ARG A 3 0.28 11.87 -4.46
C ARG A 3 -0.06 10.39 -4.40
N VAL A 4 -0.91 9.96 -5.34
CA VAL A 4 -1.37 8.58 -5.48
C VAL A 4 -0.89 8.06 -6.83
N PHE A 5 -0.29 6.87 -6.85
CA PHE A 5 0.25 6.26 -8.07
C PHE A 5 -0.25 4.81 -8.19
N PRO A 6 -0.52 4.31 -9.41
CA PRO A 6 -0.78 2.90 -9.62
C PRO A 6 0.50 2.09 -9.38
N VAL A 7 0.45 1.14 -8.44
CA VAL A 7 1.60 0.33 -8.04
C VAL A 7 1.12 -1.11 -7.78
N PRO A 8 1.16 -1.99 -8.79
CA PRO A 8 0.81 -3.40 -8.62
C PRO A 8 1.95 -4.14 -7.90
N ILE A 9 2.01 -4.03 -6.58
CA ILE A 9 3.00 -4.71 -5.73
C ILE A 9 2.31 -5.70 -4.80
N GLN A 10 3.00 -6.80 -4.50
CA GLN A 10 2.56 -7.67 -3.42
C GLN A 10 2.98 -7.07 -2.08
N VAL A 11 2.04 -7.00 -1.15
CA VAL A 11 2.29 -6.50 0.21
C VAL A 11 1.78 -7.50 1.22
N ARG A 12 2.45 -7.57 2.37
CA ARG A 12 1.96 -8.29 3.55
C ARG A 12 1.12 -7.34 4.38
N THR A 13 -0.11 -7.73 4.67
CA THR A 13 -1.05 -7.01 5.52
C THR A 13 -1.50 -7.92 6.66
N ALA A 14 -2.29 -7.39 7.58
CA ALA A 14 -2.91 -8.21 8.64
C ALA A 14 -3.78 -9.35 8.08
N GLY A 15 -4.31 -9.20 6.86
CA GLY A 15 -5.07 -10.23 6.16
C GLY A 15 -4.24 -11.22 5.32
N GLY A 16 -2.91 -11.18 5.43
CA GLY A 16 -2.01 -12.01 4.63
C GLY A 16 -1.38 -11.26 3.45
N ARG A 17 -1.06 -11.95 2.36
CA ARG A 17 -0.49 -11.31 1.16
C ARG A 17 -1.62 -10.81 0.25
N CYS A 18 -1.52 -9.58 -0.22
CA CYS A 18 -2.44 -9.02 -1.21
C CYS A 18 -1.72 -8.20 -2.27
N LEU A 19 -2.37 -8.02 -3.42
CA LEU A 19 -1.90 -7.10 -4.46
C LEU A 19 -2.43 -5.70 -4.14
N ALA A 20 -1.53 -4.81 -3.74
CA ALA A 20 -1.84 -3.39 -3.71
C ALA A 20 -2.05 -2.89 -5.15
N ARG A 21 -2.99 -1.97 -5.33
CA ARG A 21 -3.29 -1.37 -6.64
C ARG A 21 -2.77 0.05 -6.73
N PHE A 22 -2.74 0.74 -5.60
CA PHE A 22 -2.25 2.10 -5.51
C PHE A 22 -1.31 2.25 -4.33
N ALA A 23 -0.35 3.16 -4.46
CA ALA A 23 0.48 3.62 -3.37
C ALA A 23 0.26 5.13 -3.15
N ILE A 24 0.33 5.53 -1.90
CA ILE A 24 0.27 6.91 -1.45
C ILE A 24 1.64 7.21 -0.87
N THR A 25 2.36 8.13 -1.52
CA THR A 25 3.67 8.57 -1.03
C THR A 25 3.47 9.39 0.24
N PRO A 26 4.31 9.19 1.26
CA PRO A 26 4.36 10.12 2.38
C PRO A 26 4.87 11.48 1.90
N GLN A 27 4.57 12.51 2.67
CA GLN A 27 5.12 13.85 2.43
C GLN A 27 6.55 13.96 2.97
N ASP A 28 6.82 13.35 4.13
CA ASP A 28 8.16 13.18 4.69
C ASP A 28 8.74 11.83 4.21
N PRO A 29 9.93 11.79 3.58
CA PRO A 29 10.58 10.54 3.21
C PRO A 29 10.89 9.59 4.38
N ALA A 30 10.89 10.07 5.63
CA ALA A 30 11.08 9.25 6.82
C ALA A 30 9.80 8.51 7.26
N ASP A 31 8.63 8.95 6.79
CA ASP A 31 7.35 8.31 7.10
C ASP A 31 7.12 7.06 6.23
N PRO A 32 6.31 6.08 6.70
CA PRO A 32 5.98 4.92 5.90
C PRO A 32 5.06 5.28 4.73
N TRP A 33 5.15 4.48 3.67
CA TRP A 33 4.21 4.52 2.57
C TRP A 33 2.87 3.92 2.99
N TRP A 34 1.80 4.38 2.36
CA TRP A 34 0.50 3.72 2.44
C TRP A 34 0.16 3.07 1.12
N VAL A 35 -0.47 1.91 1.18
CA VAL A 35 -0.97 1.21 0.00
C VAL A 35 -2.46 0.98 0.10
N VAL A 36 -3.13 0.97 -1.05
CA VAL A 36 -4.56 0.72 -1.18
C VAL A 36 -4.74 -0.62 -1.90
N TYR A 37 -5.50 -1.52 -1.28
CA TYR A 37 -5.74 -2.88 -1.79
C TYR A 37 -7.20 -3.30 -1.58
N ARG A 38 -7.60 -4.40 -2.23
CA ARG A 38 -8.85 -5.09 -1.89
C ARG A 38 -8.55 -6.33 -1.07
N ASP A 39 -9.27 -6.52 0.02
CA ASP A 39 -9.19 -7.75 0.80
C ASP A 39 -9.96 -8.90 0.12
N ALA A 40 -9.99 -10.07 0.77
CA ALA A 40 -10.69 -11.25 0.25
C ALA A 40 -12.22 -11.10 0.18
N SER A 41 -12.79 -10.19 0.98
CA SER A 41 -14.22 -9.85 0.93
C SER A 41 -14.54 -8.85 -0.19
N GLY A 42 -13.51 -8.30 -0.83
CA GLY A 42 -13.63 -7.29 -1.88
C GLY A 42 -13.73 -5.85 -1.34
N GLN A 43 -13.58 -5.65 -0.03
CA GLN A 43 -13.55 -4.34 0.61
C GLN A 43 -12.24 -3.62 0.30
N TRP A 44 -12.30 -2.30 0.13
CA TRP A 44 -11.11 -1.47 0.00
C TRP A 44 -10.50 -1.19 1.37
N CYS A 45 -9.18 -1.40 1.46
CA CYS A 45 -8.41 -1.27 2.68
C CYS A 45 -7.11 -0.48 2.43
N THR A 46 -6.54 0.05 3.52
CA THR A 46 -5.20 0.65 3.52
C THR A 46 -4.26 -0.09 4.45
N ALA A 47 -2.97 -0.07 4.16
CA ALA A 47 -1.92 -0.58 5.04
C ALA A 47 -0.66 0.29 4.94
N MET A 48 0.08 0.41 6.04
CA MET A 48 1.41 1.00 6.04
C MET A 48 2.46 -0.02 5.58
N VAL A 49 3.41 0.41 4.76
CA VAL A 49 4.56 -0.38 4.33
C VAL A 49 5.82 0.48 4.41
N LEU A 50 6.94 -0.12 4.82
CA LEU A 50 8.20 0.59 5.02
C LEU A 50 8.83 1.01 3.69
N GLU A 51 8.73 0.17 2.64
CA GLU A 51 9.06 0.57 1.27
C GLU A 51 8.43 -0.40 0.24
N PRO A 52 7.66 0.10 -0.75
CA PRO A 52 7.02 -0.71 -1.80
C PRO A 52 7.96 -1.59 -2.64
N ALA A 53 9.20 -1.15 -2.88
CA ALA A 53 10.14 -1.79 -3.79
C ALA A 53 11.00 -2.88 -3.12
N ALA A 54 10.93 -3.02 -1.80
CA ALA A 54 11.72 -3.95 -1.02
C ALA A 54 10.97 -5.24 -0.62
N ILE A 55 9.77 -5.48 -1.17
CA ILE A 55 8.90 -6.63 -0.83
C ILE A 55 8.64 -7.51 -2.06
#